data_AF-A0A4Q4XRH3-F1
#
_entry.id   AF-A0A4Q4XRH3-F1
#
_cell.length_a   1.000
_cell.length_b   1.000
_cell.length_c   1.000
_cell.angle_alpha   90.00
_cell.angle_beta   90.00
_cell.angle_gamma   90.00
#
_symmetry.space_group_name_H-M   'P 1'
#
loop_
_entity.id
_entity.type
_entity.pdbx_description
1 polymer ?
#
loop_
_entity_poly.entity_id
_entity_poly.type
_entity_poly.pdbx_seq_one_letter_code
_entity_poly.pdbx_strand_id
1 'polypeptide(L)'
;MQDESLFGIYCSDKNTRTDSFEEIFAVREELVGVSKALGDVANNLVYLCARWPYHAKGGYESDWNEIIKMANPMLFVGTRYDPVTPIRNAYSNSEVFVGSGVLTHGGIGYGVTGYPSLCTAKAIRAYFQDAELPAEDLDCTADHDAFDTTKTWKDSYLPELGWE
;
A
#
# COMPACT_ATOMS: atom_id res chain seq x y z
N MET A 1 15.77 -14.13 -19.30
CA MET A 1 14.30 -14.23 -19.26
C MET A 1 13.81 -13.06 -18.44
N GLN A 2 13.00 -12.20 -19.01
CA GLN A 2 12.27 -11.21 -18.21
C GLN A 2 11.17 -11.97 -17.47
N ASP A 3 10.97 -11.61 -16.21
CA ASP A 3 9.92 -12.18 -15.38
C ASP A 3 8.57 -11.59 -15.82
N GLU A 4 7.78 -12.36 -16.56
CA GLU A 4 6.45 -11.95 -17.04
C GLU A 4 5.39 -12.04 -15.94
N SER A 5 5.71 -12.61 -14.78
CA SER A 5 4.72 -12.85 -13.72
C SER A 5 4.10 -11.55 -13.20
N LEU A 6 4.89 -10.47 -13.10
CA LEU A 6 4.40 -9.16 -12.65
C LEU A 6 3.21 -8.68 -13.49
N PHE A 7 3.38 -8.71 -14.81
CA PHE A 7 2.33 -8.26 -15.73
C PHE A 7 1.19 -9.28 -15.85
N GLY A 8 1.52 -10.58 -15.86
CA GLY A 8 0.55 -11.65 -15.90
C GLY A 8 -0.44 -11.57 -14.76
N ILE A 9 0.05 -11.46 -13.52
CA ILE A 9 -0.76 -11.36 -12.30
C ILE A 9 -1.52 -10.04 -12.30
N TYR A 10 -0.82 -8.90 -12.38
CA TYR A 10 -1.42 -7.57 -12.26
C TYR A 10 -2.52 -7.35 -13.31
N CYS A 11 -2.26 -7.69 -14.57
CA CYS A 11 -3.27 -7.53 -15.60
C CYS A 11 -4.41 -8.51 -15.42
N SER A 12 -4.18 -9.75 -15.01
CA SER A 12 -5.26 -10.72 -14.79
C SER A 12 -6.19 -10.37 -13.63
N ASP A 13 -5.70 -9.66 -12.61
CA ASP A 13 -6.46 -9.20 -11.45
C ASP A 13 -7.26 -7.91 -11.74
N LYS A 14 -6.85 -7.14 -12.75
CA LYS A 14 -7.54 -5.90 -13.13
C LYS A 14 -8.79 -6.20 -13.97
N ASN A 15 -9.96 -5.82 -13.45
CA ASN A 15 -11.23 -6.00 -14.15
C ASN A 15 -11.52 -4.92 -15.21
N THR A 16 -11.04 -3.69 -15.01
CA THR A 16 -11.28 -2.60 -15.97
C THR A 16 -10.46 -2.82 -17.25
N ARG A 17 -11.17 -3.02 -18.36
CA ARG A 17 -10.64 -3.23 -19.72
C ARG A 17 -11.24 -2.20 -20.67
N THR A 18 -10.49 -1.88 -21.72
CA THR A 18 -11.00 -1.06 -22.83
C THR A 18 -10.21 -1.32 -24.10
N ASP A 19 -10.90 -1.33 -25.24
CA ASP A 19 -10.28 -1.32 -26.58
C ASP A 19 -10.24 0.10 -27.18
N SER A 20 -10.79 1.12 -26.51
CA SER A 20 -10.77 2.51 -26.99
C SER A 20 -9.42 3.15 -26.73
N PHE A 21 -8.79 3.61 -27.81
CA PHE A 21 -7.57 4.40 -27.70
C PHE A 21 -7.82 5.72 -26.97
N GLU A 22 -8.96 6.36 -27.22
CA GLU A 22 -9.35 7.64 -26.62
C GLU A 22 -9.48 7.53 -25.10
N GLU A 23 -10.10 6.46 -24.59
CA GLU A 23 -10.23 6.22 -23.15
C GLU A 23 -8.85 6.00 -22.49
N ILE A 24 -8.00 5.20 -23.11
CA ILE A 24 -6.64 4.94 -22.61
C ILE A 24 -5.82 6.24 -22.62
N PHE A 25 -5.90 7.01 -23.70
CA PHE A 25 -5.16 8.27 -23.84
C PHE A 25 -5.66 9.34 -22.86
N ALA A 26 -6.96 9.38 -22.55
CA ALA A 26 -7.50 10.27 -21.53
C ALA A 26 -6.92 9.98 -20.14
N VAL A 27 -6.83 8.70 -19.75
CA VAL A 27 -6.17 8.29 -18.48
C VAL A 27 -4.70 8.73 -18.47
N ARG A 28 -4.02 8.65 -19.61
CA ARG A 28 -2.65 9.12 -19.74
C ARG A 28 -2.51 10.61 -19.44
N GLU A 29 -3.33 11.43 -20.06
CA GLU A 29 -3.31 12.89 -19.87
C GLU A 29 -3.64 13.26 -18.42
N GLU A 30 -4.56 12.56 -17.77
CA GLU A 30 -4.86 12.74 -16.35
C GLU A 30 -3.62 12.45 -15.48
N LEU A 31 -2.98 11.29 -15.65
CA LEU A 31 -1.82 10.89 -14.86
C LEU A 31 -0.62 11.83 -15.05
N VAL A 32 -0.38 12.31 -16.27
CA VAL A 32 0.65 13.32 -16.59
C VAL A 32 0.29 14.67 -15.96
N GLY A 33 -1.00 15.03 -15.92
CA GLY A 33 -1.50 16.21 -15.23
C GLY A 33 -1.27 16.17 -13.71
N VAL A 34 -1.37 14.98 -13.09
CA VAL A 34 -1.12 14.77 -11.65
C VAL A 34 0.37 14.83 -11.32
N SER A 35 1.23 14.16 -12.11
CA SER A 35 2.67 14.12 -11.85
C SER A 35 3.48 14.21 -13.14
N LYS A 36 4.24 15.30 -13.27
CA LYS A 36 5.20 15.49 -14.38
C LYS A 36 6.35 14.48 -14.35
N ALA A 37 6.68 13.95 -13.18
CA ALA A 37 7.81 13.03 -13.01
C ALA A 37 7.41 11.56 -13.21
N LEU A 38 6.21 11.17 -12.76
CA LEU A 38 5.78 9.77 -12.70
C LEU A 38 4.53 9.45 -13.53
N GLY A 39 3.84 10.44 -14.08
CA GLY A 39 2.60 10.24 -14.83
C GLY A 39 2.77 9.28 -16.00
N ASP A 40 3.85 9.42 -16.78
CA ASP A 40 4.15 8.51 -17.89
C ASP A 40 4.53 7.09 -17.44
N VAL A 41 5.09 6.91 -16.24
CA VAL A 41 5.50 5.59 -15.73
C VAL A 41 4.28 4.74 -15.38
N ALA A 42 3.30 5.32 -14.68
CA ALA A 42 2.07 4.64 -14.28
C ALA A 42 1.23 4.17 -15.49
N ASN A 43 1.37 4.85 -16.62
CA ASN A 43 0.64 4.53 -17.85
C ASN A 43 1.02 3.19 -18.48
N ASN A 44 2.24 2.68 -18.28
CA ASN A 44 2.67 1.41 -18.87
C ASN A 44 1.71 0.26 -18.50
N LEU A 45 1.22 0.24 -17.25
CA LEU A 45 0.27 -0.77 -16.78
C LEU A 45 -1.14 -0.56 -17.35
N VAL A 46 -1.54 0.69 -17.63
CA VAL A 46 -2.82 0.98 -18.27
C VAL A 46 -2.84 0.42 -19.68
N TYR A 47 -1.83 0.74 -20.49
CA TYR A 47 -1.71 0.26 -21.87
C TYR A 47 -1.62 -1.27 -21.95
N LEU A 48 -0.75 -1.87 -21.15
CA LEU A 48 -0.47 -3.31 -21.23
C LEU A 48 -1.68 -4.14 -20.78
N CYS A 49 -2.39 -3.68 -19.75
CA CYS A 49 -3.54 -4.41 -19.25
C CYS A 49 -4.84 -4.12 -19.99
N ALA A 50 -4.95 -3.05 -20.78
CA ALA A 50 -6.21 -2.67 -21.43
C ALA A 50 -6.80 -3.79 -22.30
N ARG A 51 -5.91 -4.55 -22.98
CA ARG A 51 -6.26 -5.63 -23.92
C ARG A 51 -5.70 -6.99 -23.49
N TRP A 52 -5.37 -7.15 -22.21
CA TRP A 52 -4.85 -8.42 -21.71
C TRP A 52 -5.93 -9.52 -21.84
N PRO A 53 -5.65 -10.64 -22.54
CA PRO A 53 -6.70 -11.57 -22.96
C PRO A 53 -7.14 -12.54 -21.85
N TYR A 54 -6.51 -12.47 -20.69
CA TYR A 54 -6.72 -13.40 -19.59
C TYR A 54 -7.29 -12.69 -18.36
N HIS A 55 -8.17 -13.40 -17.66
CA HIS A 55 -8.70 -12.99 -16.37
C HIS A 55 -8.32 -14.03 -15.32
N ALA A 56 -8.05 -13.59 -14.10
CA ALA A 56 -7.82 -14.48 -12.98
C ALA A 56 -9.10 -15.27 -12.70
N LYS A 57 -8.99 -16.60 -12.52
CA LYS A 57 -10.13 -17.48 -12.23
C LYS A 57 -10.86 -17.12 -10.92
N GLY A 58 -10.19 -16.42 -10.01
CA GLY A 58 -10.73 -15.92 -8.75
C GLY A 58 -10.62 -14.39 -8.62
N GLY A 59 -10.69 -13.66 -9.74
CA GLY A 59 -10.70 -12.21 -9.72
C GLY A 59 -11.83 -11.67 -8.83
N TYR A 60 -11.54 -10.61 -8.09
CA TYR A 60 -12.51 -9.98 -7.21
C TYR A 60 -13.39 -9.03 -8.03
N GLU A 61 -14.64 -9.39 -8.30
CA GLU A 61 -15.55 -8.62 -9.16
C GLU A 61 -16.39 -7.56 -8.42
N SER A 62 -16.28 -7.49 -7.09
CA SER A 62 -17.03 -6.52 -6.30
C SER A 62 -16.50 -5.10 -6.53
N ASP A 63 -17.44 -4.16 -6.50
CA ASP A 63 -17.22 -2.71 -6.52
C ASP A 63 -16.75 -2.15 -5.17
N TRP A 64 -16.43 -3.03 -4.21
CA TRP A 64 -16.06 -2.70 -2.83
C TRP A 64 -17.14 -1.91 -2.06
N ASN A 65 -18.41 -1.95 -2.50
CA ASN A 65 -19.53 -1.33 -1.78
C ASN A 65 -20.11 -2.21 -0.65
N GLU A 66 -19.58 -3.42 -0.47
CA GLU A 66 -20.02 -4.36 0.56
C GLU A 66 -19.22 -4.21 1.85
N ILE A 67 -19.90 -4.21 3.00
CA ILE A 67 -19.25 -4.25 4.31
C ILE A 67 -18.77 -5.67 4.63
N ILE A 68 -17.47 -5.83 4.85
CA ILE A 68 -16.85 -7.12 5.14
C ILE A 68 -16.59 -7.24 6.64
N LYS A 69 -17.17 -8.28 7.26
CA LYS A 69 -16.91 -8.63 8.67
C LYS A 69 -15.85 -9.72 8.75
N MET A 70 -14.75 -9.41 9.42
CA MET A 70 -13.66 -10.35 9.63
C MET A 70 -13.88 -11.19 10.90
N ALA A 71 -13.37 -12.42 10.90
CA ALA A 71 -13.42 -13.29 12.08
C ALA A 71 -12.46 -12.84 13.20
N ASN A 72 -11.43 -12.08 12.84
CA ASN A 72 -10.43 -11.50 13.76
C ASN A 72 -10.22 -10.02 13.41
N PRO A 73 -9.77 -9.18 14.36
CA PRO A 73 -9.38 -7.81 14.08
C PRO A 73 -8.34 -7.75 12.97
N MET A 74 -8.44 -6.77 12.08
CA MET A 74 -7.46 -6.54 11.02
C MET A 74 -6.75 -5.21 11.24
N LEU A 75 -5.44 -5.18 11.03
CA LEU A 75 -4.65 -3.96 11.10
C LEU A 75 -4.20 -3.54 9.70
N PHE A 76 -4.62 -2.36 9.26
CA PHE A 76 -4.02 -1.68 8.13
C PHE A 76 -2.88 -0.78 8.60
N VAL A 77 -1.74 -0.84 7.92
CA VAL A 77 -0.62 0.06 8.17
C VAL A 77 -0.33 0.82 6.90
N GLY A 78 -0.43 2.14 6.95
CA GLY A 78 -0.18 3.02 5.82
C GLY A 78 0.91 4.03 6.13
N THR A 79 1.81 4.24 5.18
CA THR A 79 2.88 5.24 5.32
C THR A 79 2.37 6.60 4.84
N ARG A 80 2.57 7.63 5.66
CA ARG A 80 2.03 8.98 5.43
C ARG A 80 2.44 9.54 4.07
N TYR A 81 3.69 9.31 3.68
CA TYR A 81 4.26 9.79 2.41
C TYR A 81 4.58 8.63 1.46
N ASP A 82 3.68 7.64 1.37
CA ASP A 82 3.79 6.54 0.42
C ASP A 82 3.34 6.97 -1.00
N PRO A 83 4.24 6.97 -2.01
CA PRO A 83 3.89 7.34 -3.37
C PRO A 83 3.24 6.19 -4.17
N VAL A 84 3.26 4.95 -3.66
CA VAL A 84 2.77 3.75 -4.36
C VAL A 84 1.41 3.32 -3.81
N THR A 85 1.29 3.22 -2.49
CA THR A 85 0.05 2.89 -1.77
C THR A 85 -0.29 3.97 -0.75
N PRO A 86 -0.85 5.12 -1.19
CA PRO A 86 -1.08 6.26 -0.32
C PRO A 86 -1.96 5.91 0.89
N ILE A 87 -1.68 6.53 2.04
CA ILE A 87 -2.34 6.21 3.31
C ILE A 87 -3.88 6.27 3.27
N ARG A 88 -4.45 7.11 2.39
CA ARG A 88 -5.91 7.15 2.16
C ARG A 88 -6.49 5.77 1.82
N ASN A 89 -5.72 4.91 1.12
CA ASN A 89 -6.17 3.57 0.76
C ASN A 89 -6.31 2.68 2.01
N ALA A 90 -5.47 2.86 3.04
CA ALA A 90 -5.60 2.16 4.31
C ALA A 90 -6.89 2.57 5.03
N TYR A 91 -7.21 3.87 5.05
CA TYR A 91 -8.47 4.38 5.60
C TYR A 91 -9.69 3.89 4.81
N SER A 92 -9.68 4.00 3.48
CA SER A 92 -10.77 3.49 2.64
C SER A 92 -10.98 1.99 2.81
N ASN A 93 -9.92 1.20 2.92
CA ASN A 93 -10.07 -0.23 3.21
C ASN A 93 -10.65 -0.45 4.62
N SER A 94 -10.28 0.36 5.61
CA SER A 94 -10.84 0.25 6.95
C SER A 94 -12.33 0.58 7.05
N GLU A 95 -12.86 1.38 6.12
CA GLU A 95 -14.31 1.64 6.01
C GLU A 95 -15.06 0.39 5.52
N VAL A 96 -14.43 -0.41 4.66
CA VAL A 96 -15.00 -1.65 4.13
C VAL A 96 -14.91 -2.79 5.15
N PHE A 97 -13.75 -2.96 5.79
CA PHE A 97 -13.47 -4.07 6.70
C PHE A 97 -13.77 -3.70 8.16
N VAL A 98 -15.06 -3.64 8.51
CA VAL A 98 -15.52 -3.19 9.82
C VAL A 98 -14.87 -3.97 10.97
N GLY A 99 -14.39 -3.23 11.97
CA GLY A 99 -13.63 -3.77 13.10
C GLY A 99 -12.12 -3.83 12.86
N SER A 100 -11.64 -3.29 11.74
CA SER A 100 -10.20 -3.02 11.54
C SER A 100 -9.75 -1.73 12.21
N GLY A 101 -8.45 -1.64 12.45
CA GLY A 101 -7.76 -0.40 12.84
C GLY A 101 -6.79 0.06 11.76
N VAL A 102 -6.43 1.35 11.79
CA VAL A 102 -5.43 1.94 10.91
C VAL A 102 -4.29 2.50 11.75
N LEU A 103 -3.06 2.15 11.39
CA LEU A 103 -1.84 2.73 11.93
C LEU A 103 -1.18 3.63 10.89
N THR A 104 -0.96 4.90 11.23
CA THR A 104 -0.19 5.81 10.40
C THR A 104 1.30 5.68 10.73
N HIS A 105 2.08 5.25 9.74
CA HIS A 105 3.53 5.25 9.80
C HIS A 105 4.09 6.56 9.25
N GLY A 106 4.84 7.29 10.07
CA GLY A 106 5.37 8.62 9.76
C GLY A 106 6.66 8.65 8.94
N GLY A 107 7.13 7.50 8.45
CA GLY A 107 8.25 7.41 7.52
C GLY A 107 7.93 7.96 6.13
N ILE A 108 8.95 7.97 5.26
CA ILE A 108 8.84 8.42 3.87
C ILE A 108 9.08 7.24 2.93
N GLY A 109 8.24 7.10 1.91
CA GLY A 109 8.37 6.05 0.90
C GLY A 109 7.41 4.88 1.10
N TYR A 110 7.66 3.80 0.36
CA TYR A 110 6.78 2.64 0.30
C TYR A 110 7.01 1.66 1.45
N GLY A 111 5.93 1.27 2.12
CA GLY A 111 5.97 0.37 3.27
C GLY A 111 6.60 1.00 4.52
N VAL A 112 6.92 0.15 5.51
CA VAL A 112 7.34 0.60 6.86
C VAL A 112 8.77 0.22 7.24
N THR A 113 9.45 -0.56 6.41
CA THR A 113 10.81 -1.05 6.71
C THR A 113 11.89 -0.08 6.24
N GLY A 114 11.62 0.77 5.25
CA GLY A 114 12.58 1.75 4.76
C GLY A 114 12.88 2.86 5.77
N TYR A 115 11.95 3.14 6.69
CA TYR A 115 12.04 4.20 7.68
C TYR A 115 11.70 3.67 9.08
N PRO A 116 12.69 3.46 9.95
CA PRO A 116 12.47 3.07 11.32
C PRO A 116 11.50 3.94 12.13
N SER A 117 10.60 3.27 12.85
CA SER A 117 9.72 3.84 13.87
C SER A 117 9.39 2.77 14.92
N LEU A 118 9.92 2.94 16.14
CA LEU A 118 9.68 2.07 17.29
C LEU A 118 8.22 2.08 17.71
N CYS A 119 7.56 3.24 17.60
CA CYS A 119 6.11 3.35 17.78
C CYS A 119 5.38 2.40 16.81
N THR A 120 5.72 2.46 15.52
CA THR A 120 5.11 1.60 14.50
C THR A 120 5.40 0.11 14.78
N ALA A 121 6.65 -0.22 15.07
CA ALA A 121 7.06 -1.60 15.34
C ALA A 121 6.39 -2.17 16.59
N LYS A 122 6.24 -1.39 17.67
CA LYS A 122 5.56 -1.81 18.90
C LYS A 122 4.07 -2.05 18.66
N ALA A 123 3.40 -1.18 17.89
CA ALA A 123 1.99 -1.37 17.53
C ALA A 123 1.78 -2.63 16.67
N ILE A 124 2.63 -2.85 15.65
CA ILE A 124 2.59 -4.08 14.84
C ILE A 124 2.85 -5.31 15.72
N ARG A 125 3.79 -5.25 16.66
CA ARG A 125 4.08 -6.34 17.59
C ARG A 125 2.88 -6.65 18.49
N ALA A 126 2.26 -5.63 19.09
CA ALA A 126 1.06 -5.79 19.93
C ALA A 126 -0.10 -6.43 19.15
N TYR A 127 -0.30 -6.03 17.90
CA TYR A 127 -1.28 -6.66 17.03
C TYR A 127 -0.99 -8.15 16.78
N PHE A 128 0.25 -8.52 16.46
CA PHE A 128 0.59 -9.93 16.23
C PHE A 128 0.61 -10.78 17.49
N GLN A 129 0.91 -10.21 18.66
CA GLN A 129 0.95 -10.94 19.93
C GLN A 129 -0.44 -11.10 20.55
N ASP A 130 -1.23 -10.03 20.56
CA ASP A 130 -2.43 -9.93 21.39
C ASP A 130 -3.69 -9.55 20.59
N ALA A 131 -3.58 -9.41 19.26
CA ALA A 131 -4.63 -8.87 18.39
C ALA A 131 -5.09 -7.46 18.80
N GLU A 132 -4.22 -6.71 19.49
CA GLU A 132 -4.47 -5.34 19.92
C GLU A 132 -4.38 -4.38 18.73
N LEU A 133 -5.45 -3.63 18.50
CA LEU A 133 -5.47 -2.54 17.51
C LEU A 133 -4.93 -1.25 18.13
N PRO A 134 -4.26 -0.39 17.35
CA PRO A 134 -3.82 0.92 17.84
C PRO A 134 -5.04 1.78 18.21
N ALA A 135 -4.79 2.80 19.03
CA ALA A 135 -5.78 3.86 19.25
C ALA A 135 -6.19 4.49 17.90
N GLU A 136 -7.44 4.95 17.82
CA GLU A 136 -7.90 5.72 16.66
C GLU A 136 -6.95 6.90 16.40
N ASP A 137 -6.61 7.09 15.12
CA ASP A 137 -5.70 8.12 14.64
C ASP A 137 -4.28 8.09 15.25
N LEU A 138 -3.82 6.92 15.74
CA LEU A 138 -2.43 6.79 16.17
C LEU A 138 -1.48 7.08 14.99
N ASP A 139 -0.73 8.16 15.15
CA ASP A 139 0.25 8.64 14.20
C ASP A 139 1.65 8.53 14.78
N CYS A 140 2.37 7.49 14.33
CA CYS A 140 3.72 7.22 14.76
C CYS A 140 4.71 8.04 13.93
N THR A 141 5.44 8.96 14.55
CA THR A 141 6.54 9.66 13.87
C THR A 141 7.68 8.71 13.52
N ALA A 142 8.46 9.06 12.49
CA ALA A 142 9.74 8.42 12.24
C ALA A 142 10.72 8.75 13.37
N ASP A 143 11.63 7.83 13.69
CA ASP A 143 12.60 8.01 14.78
C ASP A 143 13.87 8.77 14.34
N HIS A 144 13.96 9.10 13.04
CA HIS A 144 15.06 9.86 12.47
C HIS A 144 14.67 10.61 11.20
N ASP A 145 15.53 11.56 10.83
CA ASP A 145 15.35 12.37 9.64
C ASP A 145 15.60 11.58 8.35
N ALA A 146 15.01 12.07 7.25
CA ALA A 146 14.95 11.41 5.96
C ALA A 146 16.28 10.99 5.33
N PHE A 147 17.35 11.68 5.71
CA PHE A 147 18.68 11.48 5.17
C PHE A 147 19.70 11.17 6.28
N ASP A 148 19.22 10.84 7.48
CA ASP A 148 20.09 10.36 8.55
C ASP A 148 20.52 8.92 8.24
N THR A 149 21.74 8.78 7.75
CA THR A 149 22.36 7.48 7.44
C THR A 149 23.11 6.88 8.63
N THR A 150 23.09 7.54 9.79
CA THR A 150 23.83 7.07 10.99
C THR A 150 23.03 6.07 11.80
N LYS A 151 21.72 5.98 11.56
CA LYS A 151 20.81 5.07 12.26
C LYS A 151 20.27 4.02 11.29
N THR A 152 20.28 2.77 11.73
CA THR A 152 19.74 1.64 10.97
C THR A 152 18.84 0.80 11.87
N TRP A 153 17.96 -0.02 11.28
CA TRP A 153 17.18 -1.01 12.05
C TRP A 153 18.09 -1.83 12.97
N LYS A 154 19.15 -2.42 12.39
CA LYS A 154 20.04 -3.33 13.09
C LYS A 154 20.74 -2.67 14.27
N ASP A 155 21.31 -1.48 14.06
CA ASP A 155 22.22 -0.89 15.03
C ASP A 155 21.50 0.00 16.06
N SER A 156 20.31 0.53 15.71
CA SER A 156 19.63 1.54 16.53
C SER A 156 18.27 1.13 17.07
N TYR A 157 17.54 0.21 16.44
CA TYR A 157 16.13 -0.02 16.77
C TYR A 157 15.78 -1.46 17.17
N LEU A 158 16.41 -2.47 16.55
CA LEU A 158 16.20 -3.87 16.92
C LEU A 158 16.55 -4.18 18.39
N PRO A 159 17.66 -3.66 18.95
CA PRO A 159 17.97 -3.86 20.37
C PRO A 159 16.88 -3.33 21.30
N GLU A 160 16.23 -2.21 20.96
CA GLU A 160 15.12 -1.64 21.74
C GLU A 160 13.84 -2.48 21.68
N LEU A 161 13.71 -3.33 20.66
CA LEU A 161 12.61 -4.29 20.53
C LEU A 161 12.93 -5.64 21.20
N GLY A 162 14.15 -5.81 21.71
CA GLY A 162 14.64 -7.06 22.28
C GLY A 162 15.02 -8.10 21.23
N TRP A 163 15.36 -7.67 20.01
CA TRP A 163 15.88 -8.53 18.94
C TRP A 163 17.39 -8.30 18.81
N GLU A 164 18.18 -9.38 18.94
CA GLU A 164 19.64 -9.39 18.74
C GLU A 164 20.01 -9.72 17.29
#